data_AF-A0A1V4Y6F1-F1
#
_entry.id   AF-A0A1V4Y6F1-F1
#
_cell.length_a   1.000
_cell.length_b   1.000
_cell.length_c   1.000
_cell.angle_alpha   90.00
_cell.angle_beta   90.00
_cell.angle_gamma   90.00
#
_symmetry.space_group_name_H-M   'P 1'
#
loop_
_entity.id
_entity.type
_entity.pdbx_description
1 polymer ?
#
loop_
_entity_poly.entity_id
_entity_poly.type
_entity_poly.pdbx_seq_one_letter_code
_entity_poly.pdbx_strand_id
1 'polypeptide(L)'
;MGGTENYLKILKSVSDAGTYLFTPMYSKGWRELLDINSRLHGDPDKALKMMKMTHEMVGYKRVAKINTGLTYTENFDDAIKEFAEIFDFEILEFDNGNQKIFEDCYLKMKTEIKA
;
A
#
# COMPACT_ATOMS: atom_id res chain seq x y z
N MET A 1 6.45 7.53 -1.40
CA MET A 1 7.55 6.86 -0.66
C MET A 1 8.83 7.68 -0.61
N GLY A 2 9.07 8.69 -1.46
CA GLY A 2 10.31 9.48 -1.39
C GLY A 2 11.55 8.77 -1.97
N GLY A 3 11.36 7.90 -2.97
CA GLY A 3 12.45 7.22 -3.69
C GLY A 3 12.92 5.90 -3.08
N THR A 4 13.88 5.26 -3.75
CA THR A 4 14.38 3.92 -3.41
C THR A 4 15.01 3.86 -2.02
N GLU A 5 15.78 4.88 -1.63
CA GLU A 5 16.44 4.89 -0.33
C GLU A 5 15.42 4.87 0.82
N ASN A 6 14.41 5.75 0.76
CA ASN A 6 13.40 5.80 1.81
C ASN A 6 12.47 4.58 1.77
N TYR A 7 12.17 4.04 0.58
CA TYR A 7 11.49 2.75 0.42
C TYR A 7 12.23 1.64 1.18
N LEU A 8 13.54 1.50 0.98
CA LEU A 8 14.34 0.47 1.65
C LEU A 8 14.45 0.69 3.17
N LYS A 9 14.47 1.95 3.64
CA LYS A 9 14.43 2.27 5.08
C LYS A 9 13.13 1.80 5.72
N ILE A 10 11.98 2.12 5.11
CA ILE A 10 10.67 1.67 5.59
C ILE A 10 10.59 0.15 5.57
N LEU A 11 10.98 -0.48 4.44
CA LEU A 11 10.96 -1.94 4.29
C LEU A 11 11.78 -2.65 5.38
N LYS A 12 12.98 -2.13 5.69
CA LYS A 12 13.81 -2.66 6.78
C LYS A 12 13.14 -2.49 8.15
N SER A 13 12.50 -1.35 8.40
CA SER A 13 11.86 -1.06 9.69
C SER A 13 10.68 -1.97 10.05
N VAL A 14 10.08 -2.64 9.05
CA VAL A 14 8.94 -3.55 9.23
C VAL A 14 9.28 -5.01 8.88
N SER A 15 10.56 -5.34 8.76
CA SER A 15 11.03 -6.64 8.24
C SER A 15 10.86 -7.82 9.20
N ASP A 16 10.44 -7.56 10.45
CA ASP A 16 10.19 -8.59 11.47
C ASP A 16 8.89 -9.38 11.22
N ALA A 17 8.03 -8.93 10.30
CA ALA A 17 6.87 -9.69 9.84
C ALA A 17 6.42 -9.28 8.43
N GLY A 18 5.65 -10.15 7.77
CA GLY A 18 5.03 -9.81 6.50
C GLY A 18 4.14 -8.57 6.66
N THR A 19 4.51 -7.50 5.95
CA THR A 19 3.88 -6.18 6.05
C THR A 19 3.61 -5.65 4.66
N TYR A 20 2.34 -5.35 4.36
CA TYR A 20 1.99 -4.64 3.15
C TYR A 20 2.33 -3.16 3.27
N LEU A 21 2.99 -2.57 2.26
CA LEU A 21 3.27 -1.14 2.24
C LEU A 21 2.25 -0.42 1.35
N PHE A 22 1.20 0.16 1.95
CA PHE A 22 0.14 0.80 1.20
C PHE A 22 0.40 2.30 1.07
N THR A 23 0.56 2.73 -0.18
CA THR A 23 0.38 4.14 -0.54
C THR A 23 -1.09 4.39 -0.91
N PRO A 24 -1.55 5.65 -0.95
CA PRO A 24 -2.92 5.94 -1.36
C PRO A 24 -3.32 5.30 -2.69
N MET A 25 -2.40 5.20 -3.65
CA MET A 25 -2.67 4.55 -4.94
C MET A 25 -2.95 3.05 -4.79
N TYR A 26 -2.16 2.34 -3.98
CA TYR A 26 -2.32 0.89 -3.80
C TYR A 26 -3.57 0.52 -2.98
N SER A 27 -3.98 1.40 -2.05
CA SER A 27 -5.18 1.20 -1.23
C SER A 27 -6.48 1.10 -2.04
N LYS A 28 -6.50 1.60 -3.28
CA LYS A 28 -7.67 1.50 -4.17
C LYS A 28 -7.71 0.18 -4.95
N GLY A 29 -6.57 -0.48 -5.13
CA GLY A 29 -6.45 -1.67 -5.99
C GLY A 29 -6.55 -3.01 -5.26
N TRP A 30 -6.49 -3.07 -3.92
CA TRP A 30 -6.44 -4.36 -3.23
C TRP A 30 -7.72 -5.19 -3.41
N ARG A 31 -8.88 -4.54 -3.59
CA ARG A 31 -10.14 -5.22 -3.91
C ARG A 31 -10.13 -5.84 -5.31
N GLU A 32 -9.46 -5.21 -6.27
CA GLU A 32 -9.31 -5.78 -7.61
C GLU A 32 -8.49 -7.09 -7.54
N LEU A 33 -7.52 -7.19 -6.64
CA LEU A 33 -6.78 -8.44 -6.41
C LEU A 33 -7.69 -9.56 -5.85
N LEU A 34 -8.65 -9.22 -4.99
CA LEU A 34 -9.66 -10.18 -4.53
C LEU A 34 -10.65 -10.54 -5.63
N ASP A 35 -11.09 -9.57 -6.44
CA ASP A 35 -12.01 -9.81 -7.56
C ASP A 35 -11.38 -10.66 -8.67
N ILE A 36 -10.09 -10.48 -8.96
CA ILE A 36 -9.37 -11.35 -9.89
C ILE A 36 -9.34 -12.79 -9.38
N ASN A 37 -9.05 -12.99 -8.09
CA ASN A 37 -9.06 -14.33 -7.48
C ASN A 37 -10.47 -14.93 -7.43
N SER A 38 -11.51 -14.14 -7.13
CA SER A 38 -12.90 -14.61 -7.12
C SER A 38 -13.35 -15.09 -8.50
N ARG A 39 -12.99 -14.36 -9.58
CA ARG A 39 -13.25 -14.77 -10.96
C ARG A 39 -12.51 -16.05 -11.36
N LEU A 40 -11.28 -16.24 -10.87
CA LEU A 40 -10.49 -17.47 -11.09
C LEU A 40 -11.07 -18.68 -10.36
N HIS A 41 -11.64 -18.48 -9.17
CA HIS A 41 -12.11 -19.56 -8.30
C HIS A 41 -13.63 -19.78 -8.32
N GLY A 42 -14.39 -18.89 -8.96
CA GLY A 42 -15.86 -18.95 -9.10
C GLY A 42 -16.64 -18.65 -7.81
N ASP A 43 -15.95 -18.40 -6.70
CA ASP A 43 -16.52 -18.19 -5.37
C ASP A 43 -15.67 -17.17 -4.58
N PRO A 44 -16.21 -15.95 -4.33
CA PRO A 44 -15.52 -14.91 -3.56
C PRO A 44 -15.18 -15.31 -2.13
N ASP A 45 -16.04 -16.07 -1.44
CA ASP A 45 -15.81 -16.46 -0.05
C ASP A 45 -14.68 -17.48 0.04
N LYS A 46 -14.63 -18.40 -0.92
CA LYS A 46 -13.53 -19.35 -1.05
C LYS A 46 -12.21 -18.65 -1.37
N ALA A 47 -12.23 -17.66 -2.27
CA ALA A 47 -11.05 -16.87 -2.61
C ALA A 47 -10.52 -16.10 -1.39
N LEU A 48 -11.41 -15.45 -0.63
CA LEU A 48 -11.05 -14.74 0.60
C LEU A 48 -10.47 -15.69 1.65
N LYS A 49 -11.09 -16.86 1.86
CA LYS A 49 -10.59 -17.88 2.79
C LYS A 49 -9.19 -18.36 2.42
N MET A 50 -8.94 -18.65 1.14
CA MET A 50 -7.62 -19.06 0.67
C MET A 50 -6.57 -17.96 0.86
N MET A 51 -6.93 -16.69 0.64
CA MET A 51 -6.03 -15.57 0.85
C MET A 51 -5.65 -15.43 2.33
N LYS A 52 -6.62 -15.50 3.25
CA LYS A 52 -6.38 -15.50 4.71
C LYS A 52 -5.43 -16.64 5.13
N MET A 53 -5.70 -17.86 4.66
CA MET A 53 -4.82 -19.01 4.94
C MET A 53 -3.41 -18.79 4.39
N THR A 54 -3.29 -18.21 3.19
CA THR A 54 -2.00 -17.90 2.58
C THR A 54 -1.23 -16.90 3.44
N HIS A 55 -1.87 -15.80 3.84
CA HIS A 55 -1.26 -14.78 4.69
C HIS A 55 -0.78 -15.34 6.01
N GLU A 56 -1.58 -16.19 6.67
CA GLU A 56 -1.19 -16.88 7.90
C GLU A 56 0.05 -17.76 7.69
N MET A 57 0.05 -18.59 6.64
CA MET A 57 1.18 -19.47 6.32
C MET A 57 2.47 -18.71 5.99
N VAL A 58 2.38 -17.56 5.32
CA VAL A 58 3.55 -16.74 4.96
C VAL A 58 3.92 -15.70 6.02
N GLY A 59 3.16 -15.60 7.10
CA GLY A 59 3.44 -14.69 8.22
C GLY A 59 3.13 -13.22 7.95
N TYR A 60 2.19 -12.93 7.04
CA TYR A 60 1.65 -11.58 6.88
C TYR A 60 0.66 -11.27 8.00
N LYS A 61 0.88 -10.16 8.69
CA LYS A 61 0.06 -9.74 9.84
C LYS A 61 -0.11 -8.23 9.97
N ARG A 62 0.45 -7.44 9.05
CA ARG A 62 0.48 -5.98 9.14
C ARG A 62 0.20 -5.29 7.82
N VAL A 63 -0.35 -4.08 7.91
CA VAL A 63 -0.41 -3.10 6.83
C VAL A 63 0.21 -1.80 7.30
N ALA A 64 1.24 -1.34 6.59
CA ALA A 64 1.86 -0.05 6.78
C ALA A 64 1.18 0.98 5.87
N LYS A 65 0.48 1.93 6.48
CA LYS A 65 -0.09 3.10 5.84
C LYS A 65 1.00 4.15 5.64
N ILE A 66 1.36 4.41 4.39
CA ILE A 66 2.38 5.38 4.02
C ILE A 66 1.69 6.70 3.67
N ASN A 67 1.72 7.66 4.58
CA ASN A 67 1.24 9.02 4.33
C ASN A 67 2.20 9.72 3.38
N THR A 68 1.70 10.19 2.24
CA THR A 68 2.53 10.80 1.17
C THR A 68 2.39 12.31 1.06
N GLY A 69 1.58 12.93 1.93
CA GLY A 69 1.21 14.35 1.86
C GLY A 69 0.19 14.68 0.77
N LEU A 70 -0.32 13.68 0.03
CA LEU A 70 -1.40 13.90 -0.92
C LEU A 70 -2.73 14.13 -0.19
N THR A 71 -3.43 15.19 -0.55
CA THR A 71 -4.71 15.57 0.08
C THR A 71 -5.93 15.08 -0.72
N TYR A 72 -5.77 14.76 -1.99
CA TYR A 72 -6.84 14.30 -2.89
C TYR A 72 -7.04 12.77 -2.86
N THR A 73 -6.79 12.14 -1.72
CA THR A 73 -6.86 10.68 -1.57
C THR A 73 -8.16 10.28 -0.91
N GLU A 74 -9.21 10.14 -1.72
CA GLU A 74 -10.52 9.67 -1.24
C GLU A 74 -10.38 8.32 -0.52
N ASN A 75 -10.97 8.25 0.68
CA ASN A 75 -11.19 7.03 1.48
C ASN A 75 -9.92 6.21 1.76
N PHE A 76 -8.73 6.82 1.78
CA PHE A 76 -7.49 6.09 2.04
C PHE A 76 -7.53 5.39 3.41
N ASP A 77 -7.90 6.13 4.46
CA ASP A 77 -7.98 5.61 5.83
C ASP A 77 -8.99 4.47 5.94
N ASP A 78 -10.17 4.64 5.34
CA ASP A 78 -11.23 3.63 5.38
C ASP A 78 -10.82 2.36 4.62
N ALA A 79 -10.13 2.50 3.48
CA ALA A 79 -9.60 1.35 2.73
C ALA A 79 -8.53 0.58 3.51
N ILE A 80 -7.67 1.27 4.28
CA ILE A 80 -6.70 0.61 5.16
C ILE A 80 -7.40 -0.12 6.29
N LYS A 81 -8.34 0.54 6.98
CA LYS A 81 -9.10 -0.04 8.08
C LYS A 81 -9.85 -1.28 7.64
N GLU A 82 -10.55 -1.20 6.51
CA GLU A 82 -11.28 -2.34 5.98
C GLU A 82 -10.35 -3.51 5.66
N PHE A 83 -9.22 -3.27 4.98
CA PHE A 83 -8.26 -4.33 4.69
C PHE A 83 -7.75 -4.98 5.99
N ALA A 84 -7.39 -4.16 6.97
CA ALA A 84 -6.92 -4.63 8.27
C ALA A 84 -7.98 -5.45 9.01
N GLU A 85 -9.24 -5.00 9.02
CA GLU A 85 -10.37 -5.73 9.64
C GLU A 85 -10.65 -7.06 8.94
N ILE A 86 -10.61 -7.10 7.61
CA ILE A 86 -10.84 -8.33 6.85
C ILE A 86 -9.77 -9.36 7.17
N PHE A 87 -8.49 -8.98 7.22
CA PHE A 87 -7.36 -9.89 7.38
C PHE A 87 -6.84 -10.02 8.81
N ASP A 88 -7.42 -9.30 9.77
CA ASP A 88 -6.96 -9.20 11.17
C ASP A 88 -5.51 -8.71 11.28
N PHE A 89 -5.19 -7.64 10.55
CA PHE A 89 -3.84 -7.08 10.49
C PHE A 89 -3.66 -5.86 11.38
N GLU A 90 -2.47 -5.73 11.96
CA GLU A 90 -2.03 -4.51 12.65
C GLU A 90 -1.79 -3.39 11.64
N ILE A 91 -2.28 -2.18 11.94
CA ILE A 91 -2.01 -0.98 11.14
C ILE A 91 -0.80 -0.25 11.72
N LEU A 92 0.22 -0.04 10.89
CA LEU A 92 1.36 0.83 11.20
C LEU A 92 1.26 2.11 10.38
N GLU A 93 1.43 3.28 10.99
CA GLU A 93 1.41 4.55 10.26
C GLU A 93 2.82 5.13 10.07
N PHE A 94 3.10 5.61 8.86
CA PHE A 94 4.38 6.22 8.48
C PHE A 94 4.17 7.57 7.80
N ASP A 95 4.70 8.63 8.42
CA ASP A 95 4.61 10.01 7.91
C ASP A 95 5.79 10.45 7.04
N ASN A 96 6.76 9.56 6.82
CA ASN A 96 7.96 9.86 6.04
C ASN A 96 7.78 9.71 4.53
N GLY A 97 6.57 9.41 4.05
CA GLY A 97 6.25 9.50 2.63
C GLY A 97 6.08 10.96 2.20
N ASN A 98 6.66 11.31 1.05
CA ASN A 98 6.57 12.68 0.51
C ASN A 98 6.60 12.69 -1.03
N GLN A 99 6.33 13.87 -1.59
CA GLN A 99 6.33 14.17 -3.02
C GLN A 99 7.60 14.88 -3.51
N LYS A 100 8.63 15.05 -2.67
CA LYS A 100 9.80 15.88 -2.98
C LYS A 100 10.47 15.49 -4.30
N ILE A 101 10.69 14.19 -4.53
CA ILE A 101 11.29 13.70 -5.78
C ILE A 101 10.42 14.03 -6.99
N PHE A 102 9.10 13.92 -6.87
CA PHE A 102 8.19 14.27 -7.95
C PHE A 102 8.25 15.78 -8.25
N GLU A 103 8.21 16.62 -7.20
CA GLU A 103 8.33 18.07 -7.32
C GLU A 103 9.66 18.50 -7.95
N ASP A 104 10.77 17.93 -7.50
CA ASP A 104 12.12 18.20 -8.02
C ASP A 104 12.21 17.84 -9.51
N CYS A 105 11.69 16.66 -9.91
CA CYS A 105 11.63 16.24 -11.31
C CYS A 105 10.76 17.16 -12.17
N TYR A 106 9.58 17.53 -11.68
CA TYR A 106 8.67 18.44 -12.38
C TYR A 106 9.30 19.83 -12.59
N LEU A 107 9.92 20.40 -11.55
CA LEU A 107 10.57 21.69 -11.63
C LEU A 107 11.74 21.70 -12.60
N LYS A 108 12.55 20.63 -12.60
CA LYS A 108 13.65 20.46 -13.55
C LYS A 108 13.15 20.43 -14.99
N MET A 109 12.17 19.58 -15.28
CA MET A 109 11.55 19.48 -16.61
C MET A 109 10.91 20.81 -17.05
N LYS A 110 10.21 21.50 -16.14
CA LYS A 110 9.60 22.81 -16.41
C LYS A 110 10.64 23.88 -16.76
N THR A 111 11.83 23.80 -16.18
CA THR A 111 12.93 24.70 -16.48
C THR A 111 13.51 24.42 -17.87
N GLU A 112 13.70 23.14 -18.21
CA GLU A 112 14.19 22.71 -19.52
C GLU A 112 13.24 23.10 -20.67
N ILE A 113 11.92 23.02 -20.48
CA ILE A 113 10.92 23.41 -21.49
C ILE A 113 10.88 24.93 -21.72
N LYS A 114 11.28 25.72 -20.72
CA LYS A 114 11.28 27.20 -20.79
C LYS A 114 12.58 27.80 -21.32
N ALA A 115 13.63 26.98 -21.48
CA ALA A 115 14.93 27.37 -22.02
C ALA A 115 14.95 27.23 -23.54
#